data_AF-A0A944SLH7-F1
#
_entry.id   AF-A0A944SLH7-F1
#
_cell.length_a   1.000
_cell.length_b   1.000
_cell.length_c   1.000
_cell.angle_alpha   90.00
_cell.angle_beta   90.00
_cell.angle_gamma   90.00
#
_symmetry.space_group_name_H-M   'P 1'
#
loop_
_entity.id
_entity.type
_entity.pdbx_description
1 polymer ?
#
loop_
_entity_poly.entity_id
_entity_poly.type
_entity_poly.pdbx_seq_one_letter_code
_entity_poly.pdbx_strand_id
1 'polypeptide(L)'
;MLNIEDGFEKSEQICKMIEDVVEELGINQKLEKIMIKHTPAESPIDMNYLSPDNTSLDLEIVDSLENLEGRVRHELMHVADQLNEKFKHKDSLVPPEGTGAF
;
A
#
# COMPACT_ATOMS: atom_id res chain seq x y z
N MET A 1 4.74 11.14 -10.24
CA MET A 1 4.47 9.76 -9.80
C MET A 1 4.83 9.62 -8.33
N LEU A 2 6.10 9.57 -7.91
CA LEU A 2 6.45 9.48 -6.48
C LEU A 2 6.80 10.82 -5.83
N ASN A 3 6.26 11.07 -4.65
CA ASN A 3 6.64 12.16 -3.74
C ASN A 3 6.82 11.60 -2.33
N ILE A 4 7.76 12.13 -1.56
CA ILE A 4 7.99 11.76 -0.15
C ILE A 4 8.00 13.03 0.70
N GLU A 5 7.38 12.98 1.88
CA GLU A 5 7.45 14.06 2.85
C GLU A 5 8.87 14.25 3.40
N ASP A 6 9.18 15.43 3.92
CA ASP A 6 10.45 15.67 4.59
C ASP A 6 10.56 14.86 5.89
N GLY A 7 11.78 14.57 6.33
CA GLY A 7 12.07 13.94 7.62
C GLY A 7 12.48 12.47 7.57
N PHE A 8 12.38 11.81 6.42
CA PHE A 8 12.89 10.45 6.22
C PHE A 8 14.42 10.45 6.09
N GLU A 9 15.12 9.75 6.99
CA GLU A 9 16.59 9.67 6.96
C GLU A 9 17.12 8.96 5.70
N LYS A 10 16.31 8.07 5.11
CA LYS A 10 16.68 7.22 3.95
C LYS A 10 15.75 7.44 2.77
N SER A 11 15.26 8.67 2.58
CA SER A 11 14.27 9.01 1.55
C SER A 11 14.59 8.48 0.16
N GLU A 12 15.84 8.62 -0.33
CA GLU A 12 16.25 8.11 -1.65
C GLU A 12 16.12 6.59 -1.77
N GLN A 13 16.52 5.85 -0.73
CA GLN A 13 16.45 4.38 -0.72
C GLN A 13 15.00 3.90 -0.67
N ILE A 14 14.17 4.59 0.11
CA ILE A 14 12.73 4.33 0.23
C ILE A 14 12.03 4.57 -1.11
N CYS A 15 12.28 5.72 -1.75
CA CYS A 15 11.70 6.04 -3.05
C CYS A 15 12.08 4.99 -4.10
N LYS A 16 13.37 4.65 -4.20
CA LYS A 16 13.84 3.64 -5.15
C LYS A 16 13.19 2.28 -4.90
N MET A 17 13.13 1.84 -3.65
CA MET A 17 12.49 0.58 -3.27
C MET A 17 11.01 0.54 -3.68
N ILE A 18 10.28 1.62 -3.42
CA ILE A 18 8.86 1.71 -3.80
C ILE A 18 8.71 1.73 -5.33
N GLU A 19 9.55 2.48 -6.03
CA GLU A 19 9.57 2.50 -7.51
C GLU A 19 9.80 1.11 -8.10
N ASP A 20 10.82 0.39 -7.61
CA ASP A 20 11.16 -0.96 -8.06
C ASP A 20 9.95 -1.91 -7.86
N VAL A 21 9.31 -1.90 -6.69
CA VAL A 21 8.14 -2.75 -6.40
C VAL A 21 6.92 -2.36 -7.23
N VAL A 22 6.65 -1.07 -7.39
CA VAL A 22 5.52 -0.56 -8.18
C VAL A 22 5.67 -0.90 -9.67
N GLU A 23 6.89 -0.89 -10.19
CA GLU A 23 7.22 -1.36 -11.54
C GLU A 23 7.08 -2.89 -11.65
N GLU A 24 7.62 -3.66 -10.70
CA GLU A 24 7.48 -5.13 -10.65
C GLU A 24 6.01 -5.58 -10.65
N LEU A 25 5.15 -4.90 -9.90
CA LEU A 25 3.71 -5.18 -9.82
C LEU A 25 2.91 -4.62 -11.01
N GLY A 26 3.53 -3.80 -11.86
CA GLY A 26 2.91 -3.18 -13.02
C GLY A 26 1.80 -2.17 -12.69
N ILE A 27 1.75 -1.67 -11.45
CA ILE A 27 0.73 -0.70 -11.01
C ILE A 27 1.12 0.75 -11.29
N ASN A 28 2.38 1.00 -11.68
CA ASN A 28 2.89 2.28 -12.17
C ASN A 28 2.11 2.83 -13.38
N GLN A 29 1.47 1.95 -14.16
CA GLN A 29 0.65 2.34 -15.31
C GLN A 29 -0.75 2.85 -14.92
N LYS A 30 -1.17 2.58 -13.68
CA LYS A 30 -2.51 2.91 -13.16
C LYS A 30 -2.48 4.09 -12.19
N LEU A 31 -1.40 4.20 -11.41
CA LEU A 31 -1.21 5.27 -10.44
C LEU A 31 -0.53 6.48 -11.09
N GLU A 32 -1.19 7.62 -11.04
CA GLU A 32 -0.64 8.92 -11.44
C GLU A 32 0.27 9.49 -10.33
N LYS A 33 -0.07 9.19 -9.06
CA LYS A 33 0.61 9.75 -7.88
C LYS A 33 0.72 8.76 -6.74
N ILE A 34 1.87 8.75 -6.08
CA ILE A 34 2.19 8.03 -4.84
C ILE A 34 2.81 9.06 -3.89
N MET A 35 2.21 9.23 -2.71
CA MET A 35 2.73 10.08 -1.64
C MET A 35 3.22 9.22 -0.49
N ILE A 36 4.46 9.41 -0.06
CA ILE A 36 5.06 8.70 1.06
C ILE A 36 5.08 9.62 2.27
N LYS A 37 4.48 9.18 3.36
CA LYS A 37 4.30 9.94 4.59
C LYS A 37 4.78 9.14 5.79
N HIS A 38 5.17 9.83 6.85
CA HIS A 38 5.37 9.14 8.12
C HIS A 38 4.03 8.66 8.65
N THR A 39 4.03 7.50 9.30
CA THR A 39 2.88 7.12 10.12
C THR A 39 2.63 8.19 11.18
N PRO A 40 1.37 8.40 11.61
CA PRO A 40 1.09 9.17 12.81
C PRO A 40 1.94 8.65 13.98
N ALA A 41 2.43 9.54 14.85
CA ALA A 41 3.46 9.29 15.86
C ALA A 41 3.18 8.16 16.88
N GLU A 42 2.02 7.51 16.80
CA GLU A 42 1.59 6.41 17.67
C GLU A 42 1.24 5.11 16.91
N SER A 43 1.35 5.09 15.58
CA SER A 43 1.06 3.89 14.77
C SER A 43 2.34 3.16 14.39
N PRO A 44 2.57 1.91 14.84
CA PRO A 44 3.73 1.12 14.44
C PRO A 44 3.48 0.32 13.15
N ILE A 45 2.46 0.68 12.37
CA ILE A 45 1.94 -0.13 11.26
C ILE A 45 1.95 0.72 9.99
N ASP A 46 2.47 0.14 8.92
CA ASP A 46 2.41 0.76 7.59
C ASP A 46 0.98 0.71 7.06
N MET A 47 0.53 1.77 6.40
CA MET A 47 -0.84 1.89 5.90
C MET A 47 -0.84 2.35 4.45
N ASN A 48 -1.80 1.85 3.68
CA ASN A 48 -2.04 2.27 2.30
C ASN A 48 -3.45 2.85 2.15
N TYR A 49 -3.54 4.00 1.47
CA TYR A 49 -4.80 4.67 1.18
C TYR A 49 -4.89 4.93 -0.32
N LEU A 50 -5.55 4.03 -1.02
CA LEU A 50 -5.86 4.20 -2.44
C LEU A 50 -7.06 5.16 -2.59
N SER A 51 -6.95 6.15 -3.46
CA SER A 51 -8.04 7.09 -3.71
C SER A 51 -9.24 6.40 -4.38
N PRO A 52 -10.47 6.91 -4.19
CA PRO A 52 -11.67 6.30 -4.76
C PRO A 52 -11.70 6.20 -6.29
N ASP A 53 -10.93 7.05 -6.97
CA ASP A 53 -10.75 7.05 -8.42
C ASP A 53 -9.59 6.15 -8.89
N ASN A 54 -8.90 5.46 -7.96
CA ASN A 54 -7.81 4.53 -8.21
C ASN A 54 -6.57 5.12 -8.90
N THR A 55 -6.39 6.45 -8.87
CA THR A 55 -5.28 7.14 -9.54
C THR A 55 -4.18 7.57 -8.59
N SER A 56 -4.46 7.68 -7.29
CA SER A 56 -3.51 8.19 -6.30
C SER A 56 -3.43 7.29 -5.07
N LEU A 57 -2.22 7.15 -4.53
CA LEU A 57 -1.95 6.32 -3.36
C LEU A 57 -1.18 7.13 -2.31
N ASP A 58 -1.67 7.17 -1.09
CA ASP A 58 -0.89 7.60 0.06
C ASP A 58 -0.35 6.36 0.81
N LEU A 59 0.96 6.29 0.98
CA LEU A 59 1.68 5.26 1.74
C LEU A 59 2.23 5.88 3.02
N GLU A 60 1.71 5.44 4.16
CA GLU A 60 2.28 5.76 5.46
C GLU A 60 3.22 4.64 5.89
N ILE A 61 4.50 4.96 6.11
CA ILE A 61 5.54 3.96 6.41
C ILE A 61 6.31 4.28 7.68
N VAL A 62 6.71 3.23 8.40
CA VAL A 62 7.63 3.31 9.54
C VAL A 62 9.05 2.98 9.07
N ASP A 63 9.87 4.00 8.86
CA ASP A 63 11.22 3.87 8.27
C ASP A 63 12.29 3.32 9.23
N SER A 64 12.01 3.29 10.54
CA SER A 64 12.93 2.83 11.58
C SER A 64 13.06 1.30 11.71
N LEU A 65 12.26 0.53 10.95
CA LEU A 65 12.14 -0.92 11.13
C LEU A 65 12.98 -1.71 10.09
N GLU A 66 13.73 -2.71 10.56
CA GLU A 66 14.72 -3.48 9.76
C GLU A 66 14.16 -4.21 8.52
N ASN A 67 12.86 -4.51 8.48
CA ASN A 67 12.19 -5.20 7.35
C ASN A 67 11.29 -4.26 6.52
N LEU A 68 11.74 -3.04 6.23
CA LEU A 68 10.92 -2.07 5.49
C LEU A 68 10.50 -2.58 4.11
N GLU A 69 11.40 -3.21 3.36
CA GLU A 69 11.13 -3.71 2.01
C GLU A 69 10.01 -4.74 1.98
N GLY A 70 10.06 -5.73 2.89
CA GLY A 70 9.03 -6.76 2.95
C GLY A 70 7.65 -6.20 3.24
N ARG A 71 7.57 -5.16 4.10
CA ARG A 71 6.30 -4.54 4.46
C ARG A 71 5.77 -3.63 3.36
N VAL A 72 6.62 -2.77 2.78
CA VAL A 72 6.27 -1.96 1.61
C VAL A 72 5.74 -2.83 0.47
N ARG A 73 6.42 -3.94 0.18
CA ARG A 73 5.95 -4.90 -0.82
C ARG A 73 4.61 -5.50 -0.44
N HIS A 74 4.39 -5.86 0.82
CA HIS A 74 3.10 -6.39 1.28
C HIS A 74 1.94 -5.41 1.07
N GLU A 75 2.13 -4.15 1.47
CA GLU A 75 1.12 -3.10 1.29
C GLU A 75 0.84 -2.83 -0.20
N LEU A 76 1.88 -2.77 -1.03
CA LEU A 76 1.73 -2.57 -2.47
C LEU A 76 1.07 -3.75 -3.19
N MET A 77 1.23 -4.99 -2.70
CA MET A 77 0.46 -6.13 -3.22
C MET A 77 -1.04 -5.96 -2.95
N HIS A 78 -1.44 -5.46 -1.77
CA HIS A 78 -2.84 -5.17 -1.48
C HIS A 78 -3.41 -4.11 -2.44
N VAL A 79 -2.65 -3.03 -2.67
CA VAL A 79 -3.02 -2.00 -3.65
C VAL A 79 -3.14 -2.60 -5.06
N ALA A 80 -2.21 -3.45 -5.46
CA ALA A 80 -2.27 -4.13 -6.75
C ALA A 80 -3.51 -5.01 -6.89
N ASP A 81 -3.90 -5.75 -5.85
CA ASP A 81 -5.12 -6.57 -5.86
C ASP A 81 -6.39 -5.71 -5.98
N GLN A 82 -6.43 -4.57 -5.28
CA GLN A 82 -7.52 -3.59 -5.39
C GLN A 82 -7.63 -3.00 -6.80
N LEU A 83 -6.51 -2.51 -7.36
CA LEU A 83 -6.42 -1.93 -8.70
C LEU A 83 -6.73 -2.92 -9.82
N ASN A 84 -6.53 -4.22 -9.60
CA ASN A 84 -6.76 -5.27 -10.57
C ASN A 84 -8.15 -5.92 -10.45
N GLU A 85 -9.03 -5.43 -9.56
CA GLU A 85 -10.38 -5.96 -9.34
C GLU A 85 -10.43 -7.49 -9.14
N LYS A 86 -9.44 -8.09 -8.46
CA LYS A 86 -9.55 -9.50 -8.09
C LYS A 86 -10.57 -9.74 -6.97
N PHE A 87 -10.87 -8.72 -6.16
CA PHE A 87 -11.99 -8.74 -5.23
C PHE A 87 -13.28 -8.25 -5.90
N LYS A 88 -13.80 -9.06 -6.83
CA LYS A 88 -15.25 -9.06 -7.04
C LYS A 88 -15.86 -9.60 -5.76
N HIS A 89 -16.39 -8.73 -4.90
CA HIS A 89 -17.34 -9.18 -3.88
C HIS A 89 -18.49 -9.86 -4.64
N LYS A 90 -18.46 -11.19 -4.68
CA LYS A 90 -19.58 -11.97 -5.14
C LYS A 90 -20.43 -12.18 -3.89
N ASP A 91 -21.63 -11.62 -3.85
CA ASP A 91 -22.60 -11.90 -2.77
C ASP A 91 -22.78 -13.41 -2.56
N SER A 92 -22.53 -14.22 -3.60
CA SER A 92 -22.53 -15.69 -3.54
C SER A 92 -21.44 -16.33 -2.67
N LEU A 93 -20.43 -15.58 -2.22
CA LEU A 93 -19.33 -16.05 -1.36
C LEU A 93 -19.47 -15.59 0.09
N VAL A 94 -20.52 -14.82 0.41
CA VAL A 94 -20.91 -14.56 1.80
C VAL A 94 -21.48 -15.88 2.35
N PRO A 95 -20.84 -16.51 3.35
CA PRO A 95 -21.43 -17.66 4.01
C PRO A 95 -22.80 -17.24 4.57
N PRO A 96 -23.88 -17.99 4.30
CA PRO A 96 -25.21 -17.63 4.80
C PRO A 96 -25.27 -17.61 6.33
N GLU A 97 -24.33 -18.28 7.00
CA GLU A 97 -24.17 -18.30 8.45
C GLU A 97 -22.74 -17.90 8.81
N GLY A 98 -22.59 -16.90 9.68
CA GLY A 98 -21.30 -16.52 10.22
C GLY A 98 -20.68 -17.69 11.00
N THR A 99 -19.38 -17.91 10.88
CA THR A 99 -18.63 -18.92 11.64
C THR A 99 -18.52 -18.61 13.15
N GLY A 100 -19.28 -17.62 13.63
CA GLY A 100 -19.33 -17.17 15.02
C GLY A 100 -20.42 -17.84 15.85
N ALA A 101 -20.71 -19.12 15.61
CA ALA A 101 -21.52 -19.92 16.50
C ALA A 101 -20.96 -21.34 16.53
N PHE A 102 -20.11 -21.63 17.52
CA PHE A 102 -20.19 -22.77 18.46
C PHE A 102 -19.19 -22.56 19.60
#